data_AF-A0A0E0MCE4-F1
#
_entry.id   AF-A0A0E0MCE4-F1
#
_cell.length_a   1.000
_cell.length_b   1.000
_cell.length_c   1.000
_cell.angle_alpha   90.00
_cell.angle_beta   90.00
_cell.angle_gamma   90.00
#
_symmetry.space_group_name_H-M   'P 1'
#
loop_
_entity.id
_entity.type
_entity.pdbx_description
1 polymer ?
#
loop_
_entity_poly.entity_id
_entity_poly.type
_entity_poly.pdbx_seq_one_letter_code
_entity_poly.pdbx_strand_id
1 'polypeptide(L)'
;MAASISGAHTCYPSAAVARRGGGRRCAVVRSSLATSSPAKCKPLGMRIGNQWTELQGARDWDGLLNPLDGALRGELVRYGEFVRAAYASFDFDGGAPSYGSCRFPRCSLLRRSGLPETGYQVTRLLHAASTSAPSWLSCSSSYIGYVAVCDDEDEIERLGRRDVVLAFRGTATCSEWVDNFKSTLTHLPPRSGDGEAAPPMVESGFWRLFTTPGKAHSSLQQQVRGEVKRIINEYGGKGMPPLSITLTGHSLGAALAVLTAYDITTNSPMQHHGDDDAPAPPMVTAVSFGGPRVGNAAFRRRLEESGGKVLRVVNSNDIVTKVPGFSVDDDCGGAREDAPAKWKPRLPRWLVSKMGWEYSDVGRELRLCSQGDTARNVVASHDLDLYLKLVAACTD
;
A
#
# COMPACT_ATOMS: atom_id res chain seq x y z
N MET A 1 42.27 -4.09 16.67
CA MET A 1 42.51 -3.69 15.26
C MET A 1 41.16 -3.62 14.58
N ALA A 2 40.69 -2.41 14.32
CA ALA A 2 39.41 -2.13 13.70
C ALA A 2 39.58 -2.10 12.18
N ALA A 3 38.72 -2.81 11.45
CA ALA A 3 38.57 -2.68 10.01
C ALA A 3 37.15 -2.16 9.73
N SER A 4 37.09 -0.88 9.37
CA SER A 4 35.90 -0.20 8.86
C SER A 4 35.70 -0.61 7.40
N ILE A 5 34.49 -1.04 7.03
CA ILE A 5 34.10 -1.24 5.63
C ILE A 5 32.94 -0.29 5.34
N SER A 6 33.25 0.67 4.48
CA SER A 6 32.41 1.72 3.94
C SER A 6 31.26 1.13 3.09
N GLY A 7 30.02 1.35 3.53
CA GLY A 7 28.81 1.11 2.74
C GLY A 7 28.39 2.37 1.98
N ALA A 8 28.22 2.26 0.67
CA ALA A 8 27.93 3.36 -0.24
C ALA A 8 26.59 4.04 0.08
N HIS A 9 26.63 5.36 0.28
CA HIS A 9 25.47 6.22 0.38
C HIS A 9 24.89 6.48 -1.01
N THR A 10 23.66 6.03 -1.27
CA THR A 10 22.83 6.55 -2.37
C THR A 10 22.24 7.89 -1.93
N CYS A 11 22.95 8.97 -2.22
CA CYS A 11 22.46 10.32 -2.02
C CYS A 11 21.43 10.68 -3.11
N TYR A 12 20.20 11.02 -2.72
CA TYR A 12 19.28 11.76 -3.58
C TYR A 12 19.81 13.19 -3.77
N PRO A 13 19.78 13.75 -5.00
CA PRO A 13 20.38 15.05 -5.26
C PRO A 13 19.62 16.17 -4.53
N SER A 14 20.35 16.93 -3.71
CA SER A 14 19.91 18.17 -3.11
C SER A 14 19.97 19.28 -4.17
N ALA A 15 18.85 19.97 -4.41
CA ALA A 15 18.80 21.09 -5.34
C ALA A 15 19.64 22.27 -4.80
N ALA A 16 20.66 22.67 -5.56
CA ALA A 16 21.53 23.78 -5.22
C ALA A 16 20.78 25.13 -5.33
N VAL A 17 20.81 25.91 -4.25
CA VAL A 17 20.34 27.30 -4.22
C VAL A 17 21.41 28.20 -4.84
N ALA A 18 21.12 28.78 -6.01
CA ALA A 18 22.00 29.73 -6.67
C ALA A 18 21.90 31.13 -6.03
N ARG A 19 23.01 31.61 -5.48
CA ARG A 19 23.22 32.99 -5.01
C ARG A 19 23.31 33.96 -6.20
N ARG A 20 22.58 35.07 -6.12
CA ARG A 20 22.67 36.23 -7.03
C ARG A 20 23.90 37.08 -6.73
N GLY A 21 24.58 37.55 -7.78
CA GLY A 21 25.50 38.68 -7.73
C GLY A 21 26.03 39.09 -9.11
N GLY A 22 25.99 40.40 -9.40
CA GLY A 22 26.81 41.06 -10.43
C GLY A 22 26.17 41.23 -11.82
N GLY A 23 25.82 42.47 -12.16
CA GLY A 23 25.16 42.82 -13.42
C GLY A 23 26.07 43.22 -14.59
N ARG A 24 25.44 43.40 -15.76
CA ARG A 24 25.83 44.33 -16.85
C ARG A 24 24.65 44.49 -17.83
N ARG A 25 24.57 45.67 -18.45
CA ARG A 25 23.40 46.29 -19.09
C ARG A 25 23.18 45.92 -20.57
N CYS A 26 21.92 46.14 -20.98
CA CYS A 26 21.39 46.55 -22.29
C CYS A 26 21.20 45.49 -23.40
N ALA A 27 19.93 45.18 -23.68
CA ALA A 27 19.27 45.60 -24.93
C ALA A 27 17.74 45.48 -24.76
N VAL A 28 17.02 46.58 -24.91
CA VAL A 28 15.55 46.60 -24.94
C VAL A 28 15.10 46.25 -26.34
N VAL A 29 14.43 45.11 -26.50
CA VAL A 29 13.65 44.79 -27.70
C VAL A 29 12.21 44.57 -27.25
N ARG A 30 11.34 45.53 -27.61
CA ARG A 30 9.89 45.38 -27.47
C ARG A 30 9.41 44.37 -28.51
N SER A 31 8.92 43.23 -28.05
CA SER A 31 8.15 42.28 -28.85
C SER A 31 6.79 42.08 -28.19
N SER A 32 5.77 42.66 -28.78
CA SER A 32 4.36 42.44 -28.49
C SER A 32 3.97 41.01 -28.88
N LEU A 33 3.68 40.16 -27.91
CA LEU A 33 2.98 38.89 -28.12
C LEU A 33 1.96 38.70 -27.00
N ALA A 34 0.73 38.46 -27.42
CA ALA A 34 -0.47 38.36 -26.61
C ALA A 34 -0.32 37.35 -25.46
N THR A 35 -0.97 37.67 -24.35
CA THR A 35 -1.21 36.76 -23.23
C THR A 35 -2.08 35.59 -23.69
N SER A 36 -1.45 34.51 -24.15
CA SER A 36 -2.09 33.21 -24.18
C SER A 36 -1.96 32.58 -22.79
N SER A 37 -3.08 32.46 -22.09
CA SER A 37 -3.20 31.65 -20.87
C SER A 37 -2.54 30.29 -21.08
N PRO A 38 -1.77 29.76 -20.12
CA PRO A 38 -1.31 28.38 -20.22
C PRO A 38 -2.54 27.50 -20.08
N ALA A 39 -2.97 26.88 -21.19
CA ALA A 39 -3.90 25.77 -21.13
C ALA A 39 -3.28 24.73 -20.18
N LYS A 40 -3.96 24.45 -19.07
CA LYS A 40 -3.66 23.33 -18.18
C LYS A 40 -3.82 22.04 -19.00
N CYS A 41 -2.77 21.62 -19.69
CA CYS A 41 -2.71 20.29 -20.27
C CYS A 41 -2.40 19.31 -19.13
N LYS A 42 -3.44 18.98 -18.35
CA LYS A 42 -3.43 17.82 -17.45
C LYS A 42 -3.15 16.58 -18.32
N PRO A 43 -2.28 15.63 -17.94
CA PRO A 43 -2.13 14.39 -18.68
C PRO A 43 -3.50 13.71 -18.72
N LEU A 44 -4.04 13.54 -19.93
CA LEU A 44 -5.36 12.95 -20.20
C LEU A 44 -5.34 11.47 -19.79
N GLY A 45 -5.54 11.20 -18.50
CA GLY A 45 -5.94 9.89 -18.06
C GLY A 45 -7.22 9.50 -18.78
N MET A 46 -7.30 8.25 -19.24
CA MET A 46 -8.51 7.72 -19.87
C MET A 46 -9.72 8.01 -18.96
N ARG A 47 -10.83 8.48 -19.54
CA ARG A 47 -12.07 8.67 -18.79
C ARG A 47 -12.62 7.29 -18.44
N ILE A 48 -12.63 6.96 -17.16
CA ILE A 48 -13.04 5.64 -16.66
C ILE A 48 -14.41 5.67 -15.98
N GLY A 49 -15.10 6.82 -15.96
CA GLY A 49 -16.29 7.02 -15.17
C GLY A 49 -17.47 6.07 -15.43
N ASN A 50 -17.57 5.44 -16.60
CA ASN A 50 -18.63 4.44 -16.85
C ASN A 50 -18.19 3.01 -16.50
N GLN A 51 -16.89 2.77 -16.31
CA GLN A 51 -16.28 1.46 -16.09
C GLN A 51 -15.62 1.36 -14.70
N TRP A 52 -15.72 2.39 -13.88
CA TRP A 52 -14.93 2.48 -12.65
C TRP A 52 -15.21 1.33 -11.69
N THR A 53 -16.45 0.85 -11.62
CA THR A 53 -16.83 -0.27 -10.76
C THR A 53 -16.12 -1.56 -11.18
N GLU A 54 -15.96 -1.78 -12.49
CA GLU A 54 -15.23 -2.91 -13.05
C GLU A 54 -13.73 -2.81 -12.74
N LEU A 55 -13.14 -1.63 -12.92
CA LEU A 55 -11.75 -1.35 -12.58
C LEU A 55 -11.47 -1.45 -11.07
N GLN A 56 -12.50 -1.24 -10.23
CA GLN A 56 -12.46 -1.48 -8.78
C GLN A 56 -12.76 -2.93 -8.38
N GLY A 57 -12.97 -3.83 -9.34
CA GLY A 57 -13.09 -5.25 -9.08
C GLY A 57 -14.51 -5.74 -8.80
N ALA A 58 -15.55 -5.03 -9.25
CA ALA A 58 -16.95 -5.48 -9.09
C ALA A 58 -17.16 -6.93 -9.58
N ARG A 59 -16.47 -7.31 -10.66
CA ARG A 59 -16.45 -8.67 -11.24
C ARG A 59 -15.09 -9.36 -11.08
N ASP A 60 -14.37 -9.06 -9.98
CA ASP A 60 -13.07 -9.67 -9.66
C ASP A 60 -12.04 -9.58 -10.80
N TRP A 61 -12.09 -8.46 -11.54
CA TRP A 61 -11.26 -8.16 -12.71
C TRP A 61 -11.31 -9.24 -13.81
N ASP A 62 -12.43 -9.97 -13.90
CA ASP A 62 -12.62 -10.97 -14.94
C ASP A 62 -12.49 -10.34 -16.34
N GLY A 63 -11.66 -10.95 -17.19
CA GLY A 63 -11.32 -10.42 -18.52
C GLY A 63 -10.40 -9.19 -18.55
N LEU A 64 -9.95 -8.63 -17.42
CA LEU A 64 -9.13 -7.41 -17.38
C LEU A 64 -7.64 -7.65 -17.10
N LEU A 65 -7.23 -8.87 -16.72
CA LEU A 65 -5.87 -9.16 -16.26
C LEU A 65 -4.97 -9.86 -17.30
N ASN A 66 -5.56 -10.50 -18.32
CA ASN A 66 -4.81 -11.21 -19.35
C ASN A 66 -5.58 -11.22 -20.70
N PRO A 67 -5.26 -10.33 -21.65
CA PRO A 67 -4.27 -9.25 -21.54
C PRO A 67 -4.68 -8.18 -20.51
N LEU A 68 -3.71 -7.39 -20.03
CA LEU A 68 -3.98 -6.36 -19.03
C LEU A 68 -4.64 -5.15 -19.69
N ASP A 69 -5.91 -4.90 -19.35
CA ASP A 69 -6.68 -3.78 -19.88
C ASP A 69 -5.96 -2.44 -19.68
N GLY A 70 -5.91 -1.63 -20.73
CA GLY A 70 -5.19 -0.35 -20.74
C GLY A 70 -5.66 0.67 -19.70
N ALA A 71 -6.95 0.70 -19.34
CA ALA A 71 -7.47 1.58 -18.31
C ALA A 71 -7.10 1.07 -16.91
N LEU A 72 -7.20 -0.25 -16.68
CA LEU A 72 -6.74 -0.88 -15.44
C LEU A 72 -5.23 -0.68 -15.25
N ARG A 73 -4.43 -0.85 -16.31
CA ARG A 73 -2.99 -0.59 -16.31
C ARG A 73 -2.67 0.83 -15.85
N GLY A 74 -3.38 1.83 -16.39
CA GLY A 74 -3.23 3.23 -15.99
C GLY A 74 -3.55 3.49 -14.52
N GLU A 75 -4.64 2.90 -14.02
CA GLU A 75 -5.03 3.01 -12.60
C GLU A 75 -4.04 2.29 -11.67
N LEU A 76 -3.51 1.13 -12.06
CA LEU A 76 -2.48 0.43 -11.29
C LEU A 76 -1.20 1.26 -11.16
N VAL A 77 -0.73 1.88 -12.25
CA VAL A 77 0.42 2.79 -12.19
C VAL A 77 0.10 3.98 -11.27
N ARG A 78 -1.10 4.58 -11.40
CA ARG A 78 -1.56 5.69 -10.56
C ARG A 78 -1.56 5.34 -9.08
N TYR A 79 -2.09 4.18 -8.69
CA TYR A 79 -2.06 3.72 -7.30
C TYR A 79 -0.63 3.48 -6.80
N GLY A 80 0.25 2.97 -7.66
CA GLY A 80 1.68 2.89 -7.39
C GLY A 80 2.34 4.24 -7.10
N GLU A 81 1.99 5.29 -7.84
CA GLU A 81 2.48 6.64 -7.59
C GLU A 81 2.09 7.17 -6.20
N PHE A 82 0.87 6.87 -5.72
CA PHE A 82 0.48 7.22 -4.35
C PHE A 82 1.34 6.51 -3.30
N VAL A 83 1.71 5.25 -3.55
CA VAL A 83 2.64 4.51 -2.69
C VAL A 83 4.05 5.12 -2.75
N ARG A 84 4.55 5.47 -3.94
CA ARG A 84 5.83 6.17 -4.10
C ARG A 84 5.84 7.49 -3.32
N ALA A 85 4.73 8.23 -3.37
CA ALA A 85 4.58 9.47 -2.61
C ALA A 85 4.63 9.26 -1.08
N ALA A 86 4.15 8.10 -0.59
CA ALA A 86 4.25 7.70 0.83
C ALA A 86 5.69 7.36 1.26
N TYR A 87 6.50 6.77 0.36
CA TYR A 87 7.94 6.61 0.60
C TYR A 87 8.67 7.95 0.58
N ALA A 88 8.40 8.80 -0.42
CA ALA A 88 9.09 10.09 -0.58
C ALA A 88 8.84 11.05 0.60
N SER A 89 7.68 10.96 1.25
CA SER A 89 7.33 11.76 2.42
C SER A 89 7.88 11.22 3.74
N PHE A 90 8.44 10.01 3.80
CA PHE A 90 9.01 9.45 5.03
C PHE A 90 10.46 9.91 5.24
N ASP A 91 10.81 10.24 6.48
CA ASP A 91 12.17 10.59 6.85
C ASP A 91 13.01 9.35 7.22
N PHE A 92 13.92 8.97 6.31
CA PHE A 92 14.84 7.85 6.45
C PHE A 92 16.18 8.24 7.10
N ASP A 93 16.37 9.49 7.51
CA ASP A 93 17.63 9.91 8.16
C ASP A 93 17.72 9.35 9.59
N GLY A 94 18.26 8.14 9.71
CA GLY A 94 18.38 7.41 10.99
C GLY A 94 19.22 8.12 12.07
N GLY A 95 19.98 9.15 11.70
CA GLY A 95 20.73 9.98 12.66
C GLY A 95 19.93 11.17 13.21
N ALA A 96 18.79 11.52 12.60
CA ALA A 96 18.01 12.68 12.96
C ALA A 96 16.88 12.35 13.97
N PRO A 97 16.51 13.27 14.88
CA PRO A 97 15.33 13.12 15.73
C PRO A 97 14.01 13.01 14.94
N SER A 98 14.01 13.45 13.68
CA SER A 98 12.88 13.37 12.76
C SER A 98 12.75 12.01 12.08
N TYR A 99 13.69 11.07 12.28
CA TYR A 99 13.59 9.71 11.77
C TYR A 99 12.23 9.10 12.12
N GLY A 100 11.58 8.51 11.12
CA GLY A 100 10.25 7.93 11.35
C GLY A 100 9.08 8.89 11.18
N SER A 101 9.33 10.18 10.92
CA SER A 101 8.28 11.20 10.75
C SER A 101 7.97 11.50 9.28
N CYS A 102 6.91 12.27 9.05
CA CYS A 102 6.58 12.79 7.72
C CYS A 102 7.34 14.10 7.45
N ARG A 103 8.07 14.16 6.34
CA ARG A 103 8.90 15.30 5.91
C ARG A 103 8.07 16.51 5.48
N PHE A 104 6.81 16.31 5.10
CA PHE A 104 6.01 17.32 4.42
C PHE A 104 4.69 17.62 5.14
N PRO A 105 4.28 18.89 5.23
CA PRO A 105 2.94 19.25 5.71
C PRO A 105 1.84 18.67 4.79
N ARG A 106 0.72 18.25 5.39
CA ARG A 106 -0.44 17.63 4.71
C ARG A 106 -0.83 18.34 3.41
N CYS A 107 -1.07 19.64 3.47
CA CYS A 107 -1.52 20.46 2.32
C CYS A 107 -0.54 20.52 1.14
N SER A 108 0.70 20.07 1.33
CA SER A 108 1.75 20.09 0.31
C SER A 108 2.36 18.71 0.06
N LEU A 109 1.87 17.67 0.73
CA LEU A 109 2.51 16.36 0.76
C LEU A 109 2.65 15.78 -0.65
N LEU A 110 1.56 15.64 -1.40
CA LEU A 110 1.60 15.04 -2.74
C LEU A 110 2.52 15.83 -3.69
N ARG A 111 2.38 17.16 -3.73
CA ARG A 111 3.23 18.03 -4.55
C ARG A 111 4.72 17.89 -4.21
N ARG A 112 5.07 17.89 -2.92
CA ARG A 112 6.48 17.79 -2.47
C ARG A 112 7.04 16.38 -2.57
N SER A 113 6.18 15.37 -2.58
CA SER A 113 6.53 13.96 -2.80
C SER A 113 6.65 13.58 -4.29
N GLY A 114 6.54 14.55 -5.22
CA GLY A 114 6.70 14.28 -6.66
C GLY A 114 5.43 13.86 -7.38
N LEU A 115 4.26 14.01 -6.74
CA LEU A 115 2.95 13.69 -7.31
C LEU A 115 2.04 14.95 -7.32
N PRO A 116 2.38 15.99 -8.12
CA PRO A 116 1.58 17.21 -8.21
C PRO A 116 0.30 17.00 -9.03
N GLU A 117 -0.65 17.94 -8.91
CA GLU A 117 -1.81 18.07 -9.80
C GLU A 117 -2.73 16.84 -9.90
N THR A 118 -2.80 16.03 -8.84
CA THR A 118 -3.66 14.83 -8.82
C THR A 118 -5.14 15.11 -8.66
N GLY A 119 -5.51 16.29 -8.15
CA GLY A 119 -6.88 16.56 -7.68
C GLY A 119 -7.20 15.99 -6.29
N TYR A 120 -6.22 15.40 -5.60
CA TYR A 120 -6.40 14.83 -4.27
C TYR A 120 -5.87 15.76 -3.18
N GLN A 121 -6.59 15.80 -2.05
CA GLN A 121 -6.17 16.49 -0.83
C GLN A 121 -5.89 15.48 0.28
N VAL A 122 -4.72 15.60 0.92
CA VAL A 122 -4.35 14.75 2.06
C VAL A 122 -5.07 15.21 3.33
N THR A 123 -5.99 14.40 3.83
CA THR A 123 -6.80 14.71 5.00
C THR A 123 -6.15 14.21 6.29
N ARG A 124 -5.47 13.06 6.27
CA ARG A 124 -4.87 12.45 7.48
C ARG A 124 -3.50 11.84 7.23
N LEU A 125 -2.57 12.06 8.17
CA LEU A 125 -1.33 11.28 8.27
C LEU A 125 -1.55 10.10 9.21
N LEU A 126 -1.09 8.93 8.80
CA LEU A 126 -1.25 7.68 9.53
C LEU A 126 0.07 7.28 10.17
N HIS A 127 -0.01 6.85 11.41
CA HIS A 127 1.13 6.39 12.19
C HIS A 127 0.85 5.00 12.75
N ALA A 128 1.87 4.16 12.80
CA ALA A 128 1.81 2.84 13.42
C ALA A 128 2.85 2.73 14.52
N ALA A 129 2.55 1.96 15.56
CA ALA A 129 3.46 1.71 16.66
C ALA A 129 3.73 0.22 16.78
N SER A 130 4.92 -0.14 17.26
CA SER A 130 5.23 -1.51 17.62
C SER A 130 6.05 -1.55 18.89
N THR A 131 5.64 -2.40 19.83
CA THR A 131 6.30 -2.61 21.12
C THR A 131 7.47 -3.59 21.06
N SER A 132 7.70 -4.25 19.92
CA SER A 132 8.80 -5.20 19.72
C SER A 132 9.28 -5.24 18.26
N ALA A 133 9.49 -4.08 17.66
CA ALA A 133 9.95 -4.00 16.28
C ALA A 133 11.49 -3.94 16.17
N PRO A 134 12.05 -4.32 15.00
CA PRO A 134 13.46 -4.12 14.71
C PRO A 134 13.88 -2.64 14.86
N SER A 135 15.17 -2.38 15.04
CA SER A 135 15.75 -1.07 15.40
C SER A 135 15.25 0.14 14.58
N TRP A 136 14.88 -0.06 13.32
CA TRP A 136 14.34 0.97 12.42
C TRP A 136 12.89 1.41 12.75
N LEU A 137 12.22 0.78 13.71
CA LEU A 137 10.92 1.18 14.30
C LEU A 137 11.07 1.54 15.79
N SER A 138 12.28 1.85 16.25
CA SER A 138 12.62 2.27 17.63
C SER A 138 11.85 3.51 18.12
N CYS A 139 11.15 4.23 17.24
CA CYS A 139 10.26 5.32 17.61
C CYS A 139 8.91 4.76 18.08
N SER A 140 8.45 5.19 19.26
CA SER A 140 7.17 4.77 19.88
C SER A 140 5.91 4.96 19.03
N SER A 141 6.03 5.62 17.87
CA SER A 141 5.08 5.63 16.75
C SER A 141 5.80 6.20 15.51
N SER A 142 5.63 5.60 14.34
CA SER A 142 6.25 6.04 13.07
C SER A 142 5.21 6.28 11.99
N TYR A 143 5.45 7.27 11.13
CA TYR A 143 4.67 7.55 9.94
C TYR A 143 4.67 6.35 9.00
N ILE A 144 3.49 5.89 8.59
CA ILE A 144 3.30 4.68 7.77
C ILE A 144 2.51 4.93 6.48
N GLY A 145 1.89 6.10 6.34
CA GLY A 145 1.05 6.38 5.20
C GLY A 145 0.11 7.57 5.42
N TYR A 146 -0.84 7.75 4.52
CA TYR A 146 -1.78 8.86 4.58
C TYR A 146 -3.13 8.50 3.96
N VAL A 147 -4.14 9.32 4.24
CA VAL A 147 -5.46 9.30 3.61
C VAL A 147 -5.58 10.55 2.75
N ALA A 148 -6.01 10.38 1.51
CA ALA A 148 -6.27 11.46 0.58
C ALA A 148 -7.64 11.29 -0.09
N VAL A 149 -8.35 12.40 -0.28
CA VAL A 149 -9.68 12.42 -0.91
C VAL A 149 -9.59 13.19 -2.22
N CYS A 150 -10.17 12.66 -3.29
CA CYS A 150 -10.34 13.39 -4.53
C CYS A 150 -11.35 14.52 -4.32
N ASP A 151 -10.92 15.77 -4.57
CA ASP A 151 -11.74 16.98 -4.35
C ASP A 151 -11.74 17.93 -5.56
N ASP A 152 -11.15 17.49 -6.68
CA ASP A 152 -11.17 18.21 -7.96
C ASP A 152 -12.33 17.67 -8.81
N GLU A 153 -13.26 18.56 -9.19
CA GLU A 153 -14.46 18.17 -9.94
C GLU A 153 -14.12 17.52 -11.30
N ASP A 154 -13.09 17.98 -12.00
CA ASP A 154 -12.67 17.37 -13.28
C ASP A 154 -12.18 15.92 -13.06
N GLU A 155 -11.42 15.68 -11.99
CA GLU A 155 -10.93 14.34 -11.65
C GLU A 155 -12.06 13.42 -11.17
N ILE A 156 -13.04 13.96 -10.43
CA ILE A 156 -14.25 13.23 -10.05
C ILE A 156 -15.05 12.83 -11.30
N GLU A 157 -15.22 13.73 -12.26
CA GLU A 157 -15.87 13.43 -13.55
C GLU A 157 -15.09 12.36 -14.33
N ARG A 158 -13.76 12.46 -14.39
CA ARG A 158 -12.91 11.47 -15.06
C ARG A 158 -13.03 10.08 -14.43
N LEU A 159 -13.07 10.01 -13.10
CA LEU A 159 -13.17 8.78 -12.32
C LEU A 159 -14.60 8.22 -12.21
N GLY A 160 -15.62 9.05 -12.48
CA GLY A 160 -17.05 8.74 -12.29
C GLY A 160 -17.46 8.56 -10.82
N ARG A 161 -16.59 8.96 -9.89
CA ARG A 161 -16.73 8.73 -8.45
C ARG A 161 -15.79 9.65 -7.68
N ARG A 162 -16.12 9.88 -6.41
CA ARG A 162 -15.18 10.44 -5.44
C ARG A 162 -14.36 9.30 -4.85
N ASP A 163 -13.09 9.25 -5.19
CA ASP A 163 -12.16 8.23 -4.71
C ASP A 163 -11.39 8.71 -3.49
N VAL A 164 -11.29 7.83 -2.49
CA VAL A 164 -10.55 8.02 -1.25
C VAL A 164 -9.38 7.05 -1.26
N VAL A 165 -8.16 7.56 -1.33
CA VAL A 165 -6.95 6.73 -1.36
C VAL A 165 -6.30 6.68 0.01
N LEU A 166 -6.10 5.47 0.53
CA LEU A 166 -5.25 5.19 1.68
C LEU A 166 -3.96 4.56 1.17
N ALA A 167 -2.86 5.31 1.22
CA ALA A 167 -1.57 4.87 0.72
C ALA A 167 -0.63 4.51 1.88
N PHE A 168 -0.14 3.27 1.90
CA PHE A 168 0.77 2.74 2.91
C PHE A 168 2.14 2.46 2.31
N ARG A 169 3.19 2.95 2.98
CA ARG A 169 4.56 2.55 2.63
C ARG A 169 4.90 1.18 3.26
N GLY A 170 5.90 0.53 2.68
CA GLY A 170 6.59 -0.61 3.28
C GLY A 170 7.79 -0.17 4.11
N THR A 171 8.69 -1.12 4.39
CA THR A 171 9.88 -0.90 5.22
C THR A 171 11.05 -0.40 4.37
N ALA A 172 12.00 0.32 4.99
CA ALA A 172 13.20 0.79 4.30
C ALA A 172 14.08 -0.40 3.82
N THR A 173 14.17 -1.42 4.67
CA THR A 173 14.95 -2.65 4.43
C THR A 173 13.98 -3.84 4.43
N CYS A 174 13.39 -4.12 3.26
CA CYS A 174 12.41 -5.20 3.11
C CYS A 174 13.00 -6.57 3.44
N SER A 175 14.26 -6.85 3.07
CA SER A 175 14.92 -8.13 3.37
C SER A 175 15.04 -8.41 4.87
N GLU A 176 15.53 -7.44 5.65
CA GLU A 176 15.62 -7.59 7.10
C GLU A 176 14.25 -7.75 7.76
N TRP A 177 13.20 -7.16 7.18
CA TRP A 177 11.84 -7.36 7.67
C TRP A 177 11.35 -8.79 7.44
N VAL A 178 11.60 -9.36 6.25
CA VAL A 178 11.26 -10.76 5.95
C VAL A 178 12.02 -11.72 6.86
N ASP A 179 13.29 -11.45 7.15
CA ASP A 179 14.10 -12.28 8.04
C ASP A 179 13.60 -12.21 9.50
N ASN A 180 13.14 -11.04 9.94
CA ASN A 180 12.57 -10.83 11.27
C ASN A 180 11.11 -11.30 11.41
N PHE A 181 10.47 -11.67 10.30
CA PHE A 181 9.08 -12.07 10.26
C PHE A 181 8.91 -13.46 10.87
N LYS A 182 8.16 -13.54 11.98
CA LYS A 182 7.78 -14.81 12.59
C LYS A 182 6.45 -15.22 11.98
N SER A 183 6.41 -16.35 11.26
CA SER A 183 5.20 -16.91 10.65
C SER A 183 4.20 -17.43 11.70
N THR A 184 3.70 -16.57 12.58
CA THR A 184 2.76 -16.91 13.65
C THR A 184 1.42 -16.28 13.33
N LEU A 185 0.42 -17.12 13.05
CA LEU A 185 -0.96 -16.67 12.92
C LEU A 185 -1.53 -16.34 14.30
N THR A 186 -2.33 -15.27 14.37
CA THR A 186 -3.09 -14.89 15.56
C THR A 186 -4.57 -14.81 15.23
N HIS A 187 -5.41 -15.12 16.20
CA HIS A 187 -6.85 -15.01 16.05
C HIS A 187 -7.26 -13.55 16.01
N LEU A 188 -8.16 -13.23 15.08
CA LEU A 188 -8.89 -11.99 15.14
C LEU A 188 -9.95 -12.07 16.26
N PRO A 189 -10.32 -10.94 16.88
CA PRO A 189 -11.37 -10.93 17.90
C PRO A 189 -12.66 -11.56 17.36
N PRO A 190 -13.30 -12.46 18.12
CA PRO A 190 -14.53 -13.11 17.69
C PRO A 190 -15.63 -12.07 17.46
N ARG A 191 -16.40 -12.24 16.40
CA ARG A 191 -17.55 -11.39 16.06
C ARG A 191 -18.84 -12.19 16.20
N SER A 192 -19.94 -11.49 16.47
CA SER A 192 -21.27 -12.08 16.54
C SER A 192 -21.60 -12.81 15.22
N GLY A 193 -21.92 -14.10 15.31
CA GLY A 193 -22.20 -14.95 14.13
C GLY A 193 -21.02 -15.83 13.67
N ASP A 194 -19.89 -15.85 14.38
CA ASP A 194 -18.75 -16.73 14.09
C ASP A 194 -19.08 -18.20 14.45
N GLY A 195 -19.89 -18.86 13.61
CA GLY A 195 -20.18 -20.30 13.64
C GLY A 195 -19.23 -21.13 12.75
N GLU A 196 -18.12 -20.56 12.27
CA GLU A 196 -17.18 -21.27 11.41
C GLU A 196 -16.33 -22.29 12.17
N ALA A 197 -16.05 -23.43 11.53
CA ALA A 197 -15.21 -24.50 12.07
C ALA A 197 -13.72 -24.09 12.26
N ALA A 198 -13.27 -23.03 11.59
CA ALA A 198 -11.93 -22.45 11.75
C ALA A 198 -12.02 -20.90 11.76
N PRO A 199 -11.59 -20.22 12.83
CA PRO A 199 -11.70 -18.77 12.93
C PRO A 199 -10.75 -18.05 11.94
N PRO A 200 -11.08 -16.82 11.52
CA PRO A 200 -10.20 -16.02 10.69
C PRO A 200 -8.94 -15.64 11.49
N MET A 201 -7.78 -15.91 10.89
CA MET A 201 -6.48 -15.65 11.49
C MET A 201 -5.62 -14.84 10.53
N VAL A 202 -4.82 -13.96 11.10
CA VAL A 202 -3.89 -13.08 10.37
C VAL A 202 -2.50 -13.18 10.97
N GLU A 203 -1.48 -12.74 10.26
CA GLU A 203 -0.15 -12.73 10.85
C GLU A 203 -0.05 -11.76 12.03
N SER A 204 0.59 -12.23 13.10
CA SER A 204 0.67 -11.58 14.39
C SER A 204 1.35 -10.20 14.38
N GLY A 205 2.43 -10.05 13.63
CA GLY A 205 3.19 -8.83 13.44
C GLY A 205 2.39 -7.76 12.71
N PHE A 206 1.74 -8.11 11.59
CA PHE A 206 0.83 -7.20 10.89
C PHE A 206 -0.32 -6.76 11.80
N TRP A 207 -0.96 -7.71 12.50
CA TRP A 207 -2.04 -7.40 13.41
C TRP A 207 -1.61 -6.48 14.55
N ARG A 208 -0.46 -6.75 15.16
CA ARG A 208 0.10 -5.90 16.22
C ARG A 208 0.41 -4.51 15.71
N LEU A 209 1.05 -4.38 14.54
CA LEU A 209 1.35 -3.08 13.95
C LEU A 209 0.06 -2.27 13.66
N PHE A 210 -1.00 -2.97 13.26
CA PHE A 210 -2.29 -2.37 12.96
C PHE A 210 -3.08 -1.94 14.21
N THR A 211 -3.01 -2.71 15.30
CA THR A 211 -3.88 -2.53 16.49
C THR A 211 -3.20 -1.93 17.71
N THR A 212 -1.86 -1.94 17.78
CA THR A 212 -1.13 -1.42 18.95
C THR A 212 -1.18 0.11 18.96
N PRO A 213 -1.66 0.75 20.05
CA PRO A 213 -1.57 2.20 20.20
C PRO A 213 -0.13 2.64 20.47
N GLY A 214 0.25 3.79 19.93
CA GLY A 214 1.51 4.45 20.24
C GLY A 214 1.40 5.37 21.45
N LYS A 215 2.54 5.94 21.88
CA LYS A 215 2.53 6.94 22.96
C LYS A 215 1.86 8.26 22.53
N ALA A 216 2.07 8.66 21.28
CA ALA A 216 1.59 9.94 20.74
C ALA A 216 0.31 9.82 19.90
N HIS A 217 0.01 8.61 19.42
CA HIS A 217 -1.07 8.36 18.47
C HIS A 217 -1.87 7.12 18.88
N SER A 218 -3.19 7.16 18.65
CA SER A 218 -4.03 5.97 18.71
C SER A 218 -3.55 4.89 17.73
N SER A 219 -4.08 3.67 17.85
CA SER A 219 -3.69 2.60 16.92
C SER A 219 -3.99 2.97 15.47
N LEU A 220 -3.26 2.38 14.52
CA LEU A 220 -3.48 2.62 13.09
C LEU A 220 -4.95 2.32 12.72
N GLN A 221 -5.50 1.22 13.23
CA GLN A 221 -6.91 0.85 13.09
C GLN A 221 -7.85 1.97 13.53
N GLN A 222 -7.64 2.54 14.73
CA GLN A 222 -8.49 3.63 15.23
C GLN A 222 -8.37 4.90 14.40
N GLN A 223 -7.16 5.24 13.94
CA GLN A 223 -6.94 6.39 13.07
C GLN A 223 -7.69 6.25 11.73
N VAL A 224 -7.62 5.06 11.11
CA VAL A 224 -8.33 4.78 9.86
C VAL A 224 -9.85 4.81 10.06
N ARG A 225 -10.37 4.10 11.06
CA ARG A 225 -11.82 4.07 11.33
C ARG A 225 -12.40 5.47 11.56
N GLY A 226 -11.70 6.29 12.35
CA GLY A 226 -12.12 7.66 12.63
C GLY A 226 -12.16 8.51 11.36
N GLU A 227 -11.13 8.41 10.52
CA GLU A 227 -11.04 9.19 9.30
C GLU A 227 -12.01 8.73 8.20
N VAL A 228 -12.16 7.43 8.00
CA VAL A 228 -13.13 6.86 7.05
C VAL A 228 -14.54 7.24 7.45
N LYS A 229 -14.89 7.17 8.74
CA LYS A 229 -16.21 7.63 9.23
C LYS A 229 -16.44 9.11 8.94
N ARG A 230 -15.44 9.96 9.18
CA ARG A 230 -15.51 11.39 8.88
C ARG A 230 -15.76 11.65 7.40
N ILE A 231 -15.03 10.97 6.52
CA ILE A 231 -15.14 11.11 5.06
C ILE A 231 -16.51 10.64 4.56
N ILE A 232 -17.00 9.49 5.03
CA ILE A 232 -18.33 8.99 4.65
C ILE A 232 -19.43 9.99 5.04
N ASN A 233 -19.32 10.59 6.23
CA ASN A 233 -20.30 11.58 6.68
C ASN A 233 -20.24 12.90 5.91
N GLU A 234 -19.06 13.29 5.42
CA GLU A 234 -18.85 14.57 4.74
C GLU A 234 -19.15 14.48 3.23
N TYR A 235 -18.77 13.37 2.59
CA TYR A 235 -18.80 13.21 1.14
C TYR A 235 -19.79 12.15 0.65
N GLY A 236 -20.39 11.38 1.56
CA GLY A 236 -21.46 10.44 1.23
C GLY A 236 -22.84 11.09 1.23
N GLY A 237 -23.83 10.39 0.68
CA GLY A 237 -25.24 10.80 0.72
C GLY A 237 -25.90 10.98 -0.64
N LYS A 238 -27.23 11.14 -0.63
CA LYS A 238 -28.02 11.39 -1.84
C LYS A 238 -27.59 12.72 -2.48
N GLY A 239 -27.36 12.72 -3.79
CA GLY A 239 -26.96 13.91 -4.56
C GLY A 239 -25.45 14.15 -4.62
N MET A 240 -24.64 13.39 -3.88
CA MET A 240 -23.19 13.40 -4.00
C MET A 240 -22.72 12.35 -5.04
N PRO A 241 -21.55 12.54 -5.68
CA PRO A 241 -20.94 11.50 -6.51
C PRO A 241 -20.75 10.20 -5.70
N PRO A 242 -20.81 9.01 -6.35
CA PRO A 242 -20.52 7.75 -5.68
C PRO A 242 -19.17 7.79 -4.95
N LEU A 243 -19.12 7.29 -3.71
CA LEU A 243 -17.89 7.24 -2.92
C LEU A 243 -17.23 5.86 -3.06
N SER A 244 -15.91 5.85 -3.22
CA SER A 244 -15.10 4.61 -3.20
C SER A 244 -13.87 4.78 -2.31
N ILE A 245 -13.43 3.69 -1.70
CA ILE A 245 -12.24 3.65 -0.85
C ILE A 245 -11.23 2.71 -1.49
N THR A 246 -10.14 3.28 -2.01
CA THR A 246 -9.01 2.53 -2.53
C THR A 246 -7.88 2.47 -1.51
N LEU A 247 -7.43 1.26 -1.18
CA LEU A 247 -6.28 1.03 -0.31
C LEU A 247 -5.11 0.57 -1.16
N THR A 248 -3.95 1.16 -0.99
CA THR A 248 -2.77 0.76 -1.74
C THR A 248 -1.53 0.74 -0.90
N GLY A 249 -0.62 -0.17 -1.23
CA GLY A 249 0.64 -0.28 -0.52
C GLY A 249 1.61 -1.24 -1.17
N HIS A 250 2.87 -1.10 -0.76
CA HIS A 250 3.97 -1.94 -1.20
C HIS A 250 4.55 -2.71 -0.01
N SER A 251 4.95 -3.97 -0.19
CA SER A 251 5.62 -4.78 0.83
C SER A 251 4.81 -4.87 2.13
N LEU A 252 5.35 -4.46 3.29
CA LEU A 252 4.58 -4.33 4.54
C LEU A 252 3.32 -3.45 4.38
N GLY A 253 3.38 -2.39 3.57
CA GLY A 253 2.24 -1.52 3.28
C GLY A 253 1.13 -2.24 2.52
N ALA A 254 1.47 -3.22 1.68
CA ALA A 254 0.48 -4.07 1.01
C ALA A 254 -0.29 -4.94 2.01
N ALA A 255 0.40 -5.52 2.99
CA ALA A 255 -0.26 -6.29 4.05
C ALA A 255 -1.20 -5.42 4.90
N LEU A 256 -0.77 -4.19 5.23
CA LEU A 256 -1.61 -3.21 5.93
C LEU A 256 -2.82 -2.79 5.10
N ALA A 257 -2.68 -2.62 3.78
CA ALA A 257 -3.80 -2.29 2.90
C ALA A 257 -4.89 -3.38 2.93
N VAL A 258 -4.50 -4.66 2.87
CA VAL A 258 -5.44 -5.80 2.94
C VAL A 258 -6.08 -5.92 4.32
N LEU A 259 -5.32 -5.76 5.41
CA LEU A 259 -5.89 -5.73 6.77
C LEU A 259 -6.87 -4.58 6.96
N THR A 260 -6.55 -3.43 6.38
CA THR A 260 -7.41 -2.24 6.47
C THR A 260 -8.68 -2.41 5.64
N ALA A 261 -8.61 -3.04 4.45
CA ALA A 261 -9.80 -3.44 3.69
C ALA A 261 -10.73 -4.29 4.55
N TYR A 262 -10.19 -5.35 5.14
CA TYR A 262 -10.93 -6.23 6.04
C TYR A 262 -11.54 -5.48 7.22
N ASP A 263 -10.78 -4.59 7.86
CA ASP A 263 -11.29 -3.83 8.99
C ASP A 263 -12.47 -2.95 8.59
N ILE A 264 -12.37 -2.23 7.47
CA ILE A 264 -13.42 -1.34 6.98
C ILE A 264 -14.66 -2.16 6.58
N THR A 265 -14.52 -3.20 5.76
CA THR A 265 -15.68 -3.94 5.24
C THR A 265 -16.40 -4.75 6.32
N THR A 266 -15.67 -5.22 7.33
CA THR A 266 -16.26 -6.02 8.42
C THR A 266 -16.72 -5.18 9.61
N ASN A 267 -16.03 -4.10 9.99
CA ASN A 267 -16.34 -3.32 11.20
C ASN A 267 -17.07 -2.02 10.93
N SER A 268 -17.33 -1.67 9.67
CA SER A 268 -17.97 -0.40 9.41
C SER A 268 -19.41 -0.39 9.96
N PRO A 269 -19.85 0.73 10.56
CA PRO A 269 -21.26 0.99 10.86
C PRO A 269 -22.18 0.91 9.61
N MET A 270 -21.62 0.65 8.42
CA MET A 270 -22.29 0.30 7.17
C MET A 270 -23.23 -0.92 7.26
N GLN A 271 -23.11 -1.78 8.27
CA GLN A 271 -24.07 -2.86 8.53
C GLN A 271 -25.21 -2.37 9.45
N HIS A 272 -26.16 -1.63 8.87
CA HIS A 272 -27.48 -1.30 9.42
C HIS A 272 -27.60 -0.46 10.71
N HIS A 273 -28.23 0.71 10.56
CA HIS A 273 -29.44 1.04 11.32
C HIS A 273 -30.51 1.47 10.30
N GLY A 274 -31.74 0.95 10.43
CA GLY A 274 -32.82 0.99 9.43
C GLY A 274 -33.42 2.35 9.08
N ASP A 275 -32.58 3.33 8.72
CA ASP A 275 -32.99 4.55 8.03
C ASP A 275 -32.86 4.34 6.51
N ASP A 276 -33.96 4.47 5.77
CA ASP A 276 -34.01 4.47 4.30
C ASP A 276 -33.20 5.61 3.64
N ASP A 277 -32.62 6.50 4.46
CA ASP A 277 -31.77 7.63 4.05
C ASP A 277 -30.27 7.41 4.25
N ALA A 278 -29.84 6.29 4.84
CA ALA A 278 -28.42 6.02 5.03
C ALA A 278 -27.71 5.83 3.66
N PRO A 279 -26.54 6.47 3.43
CA PRO A 279 -25.78 6.29 2.20
C PRO A 279 -25.39 4.81 2.01
N ALA A 280 -25.47 4.32 0.77
CA ALA A 280 -24.98 2.98 0.45
C ALA A 280 -23.49 2.84 0.84
N PRO A 281 -23.07 1.68 1.35
CA PRO A 281 -21.68 1.43 1.68
C PRO A 281 -20.76 1.67 0.46
N PRO A 282 -19.66 2.46 0.59
CA PRO A 282 -18.71 2.62 -0.50
C PRO A 282 -18.03 1.30 -0.85
N MET A 283 -17.69 1.13 -2.13
CA MET A 283 -16.83 0.03 -2.57
C MET A 283 -15.44 0.17 -1.94
N VAL A 284 -14.90 -0.94 -1.42
CA VAL A 284 -13.58 -1.00 -0.79
C VAL A 284 -12.67 -1.93 -1.56
N THR A 285 -11.59 -1.40 -2.11
CA THR A 285 -10.68 -2.12 -2.99
C THR A 285 -9.24 -1.94 -2.55
N ALA A 286 -8.52 -3.03 -2.30
CA ALA A 286 -7.09 -3.02 -2.03
C ALA A 286 -6.29 -3.39 -3.28
N VAL A 287 -5.41 -2.51 -3.71
CA VAL A 287 -4.42 -2.74 -4.78
C VAL A 287 -3.03 -2.79 -4.15
N SER A 288 -2.46 -4.00 -4.09
CA SER A 288 -1.21 -4.27 -3.39
C SER A 288 -0.08 -4.61 -4.35
N PHE A 289 1.13 -4.14 -4.05
CA PHE A 289 2.36 -4.41 -4.81
C PHE A 289 3.34 -5.19 -3.94
N GLY A 290 3.85 -6.32 -4.41
CA GLY A 290 4.86 -7.09 -3.66
C GLY A 290 4.41 -7.52 -2.26
N GLY A 291 3.10 -7.71 -2.05
CA GLY A 291 2.55 -7.99 -0.72
C GLY A 291 2.77 -9.44 -0.27
N PRO A 292 3.22 -9.66 0.98
CA PRO A 292 3.26 -10.99 1.59
C PRO A 292 1.85 -11.51 1.89
N ARG A 293 1.73 -12.80 2.21
CA ARG A 293 0.46 -13.41 2.65
C ARG A 293 0.06 -12.90 4.02
N VAL A 294 -1.20 -12.49 4.14
CA VAL A 294 -1.70 -11.74 5.32
C VAL A 294 -2.40 -12.63 6.33
N GLY A 295 -3.15 -13.64 5.87
CA GLY A 295 -3.97 -14.47 6.74
C GLY A 295 -4.31 -15.83 6.14
N ASN A 296 -5.17 -16.57 6.84
CA ASN A 296 -5.62 -17.89 6.42
C ASN A 296 -6.81 -17.85 5.45
N ALA A 297 -7.27 -19.01 5.00
CA ALA A 297 -8.41 -19.13 4.09
C ALA A 297 -9.72 -18.57 4.67
N ALA A 298 -9.93 -18.69 5.99
CA ALA A 298 -11.10 -18.11 6.67
C ALA A 298 -11.06 -16.57 6.66
N PHE A 299 -9.89 -15.97 6.87
CA PHE A 299 -9.69 -14.52 6.72
C PHE A 299 -10.02 -14.06 5.30
N ARG A 300 -9.51 -14.77 4.28
CA ARG A 300 -9.80 -14.48 2.86
C ARG A 300 -11.30 -14.50 2.59
N ARG A 301 -11.96 -15.61 2.92
CA ARG A 301 -13.38 -15.83 2.68
C ARG A 301 -14.22 -14.71 3.29
N ARG A 302 -13.95 -14.39 4.55
CA ARG A 302 -14.66 -13.34 5.27
C ARG A 302 -14.47 -11.95 4.67
N LEU A 303 -13.27 -11.64 4.16
CA LEU A 303 -13.03 -10.40 3.44
C LEU A 303 -13.88 -10.34 2.16
N GLU A 304 -13.84 -11.40 1.34
CA GLU A 304 -14.57 -11.48 0.07
C GLU A 304 -16.10 -11.43 0.29
N GLU A 305 -16.62 -12.15 1.28
CA GLU A 305 -18.05 -12.14 1.67
C GLU A 305 -18.52 -10.79 2.21
N SER A 306 -17.63 -10.03 2.86
CA SER A 306 -17.92 -8.67 3.33
C SER A 306 -17.94 -7.62 2.21
N GLY A 307 -17.71 -8.02 0.95
CA GLY A 307 -17.71 -7.15 -0.22
C GLY A 307 -16.37 -6.45 -0.50
N GLY A 308 -15.31 -6.79 0.24
CA GLY A 308 -13.96 -6.27 0.00
C GLY A 308 -13.33 -6.89 -1.24
N LYS A 309 -12.72 -6.05 -2.08
CA LYS A 309 -12.00 -6.48 -3.29
C LYS A 309 -10.50 -6.35 -3.07
N VAL A 310 -9.73 -7.33 -3.52
CA VAL A 310 -8.27 -7.32 -3.39
C VAL A 310 -7.62 -7.75 -4.71
N LEU A 311 -6.76 -6.89 -5.25
CA LEU A 311 -5.90 -7.16 -6.39
C LEU A 311 -4.44 -7.13 -5.92
N ARG A 312 -3.73 -8.23 -6.16
CA ARG A 312 -2.33 -8.43 -5.82
C ARG A 312 -1.49 -8.39 -7.08
N VAL A 313 -0.71 -7.33 -7.22
CA VAL A 313 0.33 -7.24 -8.25
C VAL A 313 1.57 -7.96 -7.72
N VAL A 314 1.95 -9.03 -8.40
CA VAL A 314 2.99 -9.98 -7.97
C VAL A 314 4.05 -10.11 -9.04
N ASN A 315 5.33 -9.94 -8.69
CA ASN A 315 6.45 -10.29 -9.54
C ASN A 315 6.86 -11.74 -9.25
N SER A 316 6.94 -12.58 -10.28
CA SER A 316 7.29 -14.00 -10.11
C SER A 316 8.67 -14.22 -9.48
N ASN A 317 9.58 -13.25 -9.64
CA ASN A 317 10.93 -13.25 -9.10
C ASN A 317 11.02 -12.66 -7.68
N ASP A 318 9.92 -12.14 -7.13
CA ASP A 318 9.87 -11.57 -5.78
C ASP A 318 9.47 -12.64 -4.74
N ILE A 319 10.39 -12.95 -3.83
CA ILE A 319 10.19 -13.91 -2.74
C ILE A 319 9.19 -13.39 -1.70
N VAL A 320 9.06 -12.08 -1.53
CA VAL A 320 8.17 -11.49 -0.50
C VAL A 320 6.72 -11.90 -0.75
N THR A 321 6.31 -12.03 -2.01
CA THR A 321 4.95 -12.46 -2.39
C THR A 321 4.63 -13.92 -2.04
N LYS A 322 5.67 -14.72 -1.76
CA LYS A 322 5.58 -16.15 -1.49
C LYS A 322 5.59 -16.47 0.00
N VAL A 323 6.00 -15.51 0.85
CA VAL A 323 6.04 -15.69 2.30
C VAL A 323 4.75 -15.21 2.96
N PRO A 324 4.37 -15.79 4.11
CA PRO A 324 4.85 -17.06 4.68
C PRO A 324 4.44 -18.31 3.88
N GLY A 325 5.32 -19.32 3.85
CA GLY A 325 4.98 -20.66 3.35
C GLY A 325 5.89 -21.27 2.28
N PHE A 326 7.05 -20.68 1.96
CA PHE A 326 8.09 -21.33 1.17
C PHE A 326 9.31 -21.63 2.05
N SER A 327 9.78 -22.89 2.01
CA SER A 327 11.17 -23.21 2.26
C SER A 327 11.95 -22.72 1.04
N VAL A 328 13.04 -21.99 1.23
CA VAL A 328 14.06 -21.90 0.18
C VAL A 328 14.63 -23.31 0.06
N ASP A 329 14.32 -24.02 -1.02
CA ASP A 329 15.10 -25.21 -1.37
C ASP A 329 16.47 -24.68 -1.80
N ASP A 330 17.46 -24.85 -0.93
CA ASP A 330 18.89 -24.78 -1.28
C ASP A 330 19.19 -25.93 -2.24
N ASP A 331 18.80 -25.77 -3.50
CA ASP A 331 19.21 -26.68 -4.57
C ASP A 331 20.56 -26.21 -5.13
N CYS A 332 21.58 -26.28 -4.27
CA CYS A 332 22.99 -26.27 -4.61
C CYS A 332 23.72 -27.17 -3.62
N GLY A 333 23.98 -28.40 -4.07
CA GLY A 333 24.60 -29.45 -3.27
C GLY A 333 25.89 -29.04 -2.57
N GLY A 334 26.00 -29.43 -1.30
CA GLY A 334 27.21 -29.28 -0.51
C GLY A 334 26.97 -29.72 0.92
N ALA A 335 27.30 -30.97 1.22
CA ALA A 335 27.27 -31.53 2.56
C ALA A 335 28.08 -30.69 3.56
N ARG A 336 27.51 -30.41 4.74
CA ARG A 336 28.17 -30.58 6.05
C ARG A 336 27.22 -30.33 7.23
N GLU A 337 27.32 -31.24 8.19
CA GLU A 337 26.60 -31.31 9.45
C GLU A 337 26.99 -30.20 10.46
N ASP A 338 26.10 -30.07 11.46
CA ASP A 338 26.32 -29.63 12.84
C ASP A 338 26.10 -28.16 13.23
N ALA A 339 24.85 -27.84 13.61
CA ALA A 339 24.56 -26.99 14.79
C ALA A 339 23.16 -27.29 15.37
N PRO A 340 22.98 -27.35 16.71
CA PRO A 340 21.75 -27.85 17.33
C PRO A 340 20.65 -26.77 17.34
N ALA A 341 19.67 -26.92 16.44
CA ALA A 341 18.47 -26.09 16.43
C ALA A 341 17.53 -26.50 17.57
N LYS A 342 17.27 -25.55 18.46
CA LYS A 342 16.33 -25.64 19.60
C LYS A 342 14.95 -26.15 19.13
N TRP A 343 14.52 -27.25 19.75
CA TRP A 343 13.24 -27.93 19.57
C TRP A 343 12.06 -26.94 19.66
N LYS A 344 11.30 -26.77 18.58
CA LYS A 344 9.89 -26.40 18.65
C LYS A 344 9.08 -27.56 18.07
N PRO A 345 8.02 -28.05 18.72
CA PRO A 345 7.21 -29.13 18.18
C PRO A 345 6.48 -28.61 16.94
N ARG A 346 6.89 -29.06 15.75
CA ARG A 346 6.18 -28.76 14.50
C ARG A 346 5.06 -29.77 14.35
N LEU A 347 3.81 -29.32 14.44
CA LEU A 347 2.65 -30.15 14.09
C LEU A 347 2.78 -30.62 12.64
N PRO A 348 2.34 -31.85 12.30
CA PRO A 348 2.33 -32.33 10.92
C PRO A 348 1.54 -31.39 9.99
N ARG A 349 2.03 -31.16 8.76
CA ARG A 349 1.40 -30.26 7.79
C ARG A 349 -0.08 -30.60 7.50
N TRP A 350 -0.42 -31.88 7.45
CA TRP A 350 -1.82 -32.32 7.26
C TRP A 350 -2.74 -31.84 8.40
N LEU A 351 -2.22 -31.74 9.63
CA LEU A 351 -2.97 -31.28 10.79
C LEU A 351 -3.11 -29.75 10.79
N VAL A 352 -2.06 -29.03 10.37
CA VAL A 352 -2.09 -27.57 10.14
C VAL A 352 -3.12 -27.22 9.05
N SER A 353 -3.14 -27.98 7.96
CA SER A 353 -4.10 -27.82 6.87
C SER A 353 -5.53 -28.13 7.33
N LYS A 354 -5.73 -29.23 8.09
CA LYS A 354 -7.04 -29.61 8.66
C LYS A 354 -7.57 -28.59 9.68
N MET A 355 -6.67 -27.90 10.40
CA MET A 355 -7.02 -26.83 11.33
C MET A 355 -7.20 -25.46 10.65
N GLY A 356 -6.94 -25.34 9.34
CA GLY A 356 -7.04 -24.07 8.61
C GLY A 356 -5.98 -23.04 9.02
N TRP A 357 -4.83 -23.50 9.54
CA TRP A 357 -3.72 -22.65 10.01
C TRP A 357 -2.66 -22.41 8.91
N GLU A 358 -3.00 -22.72 7.66
CA GLU A 358 -2.18 -22.39 6.50
C GLU A 358 -2.52 -20.99 5.97
N TYR A 359 -1.48 -20.25 5.59
CA TYR A 359 -1.64 -18.97 4.93
C TYR A 359 -2.25 -19.14 3.54
N SER A 360 -3.11 -18.21 3.15
CA SER A 360 -3.75 -18.17 1.86
C SER A 360 -3.50 -16.83 1.18
N ASP A 361 -3.32 -16.89 -0.14
CA ASP A 361 -3.31 -15.73 -1.00
C ASP A 361 -4.73 -15.13 -1.05
N VAL A 362 -4.85 -13.84 -0.68
CA VAL A 362 -6.13 -13.14 -0.54
C VAL A 362 -6.42 -12.32 -1.80
N GLY A 363 -7.56 -12.55 -2.45
CA GLY A 363 -7.97 -11.83 -3.66
C GLY A 363 -7.44 -12.40 -4.98
N ARG A 364 -7.45 -11.56 -6.01
CA ARG A 364 -7.03 -11.88 -7.38
C ARG A 364 -5.57 -11.48 -7.61
N GLU A 365 -4.85 -12.25 -8.43
CA GLU A 365 -3.43 -12.00 -8.71
C GLU A 365 -3.23 -11.51 -10.15
N LEU A 366 -2.53 -10.39 -10.30
CA LEU A 366 -1.89 -9.98 -11.54
C LEU A 366 -0.41 -10.39 -11.45
N ARG A 367 -0.01 -11.42 -12.20
CA ARG A 367 1.37 -11.91 -12.21
C ARG A 367 2.18 -11.23 -13.31
N LEU A 368 3.27 -10.61 -12.91
CA LEU A 368 4.25 -9.97 -13.77
C LEU A 368 5.47 -10.87 -13.92
N CYS A 369 6.04 -10.89 -15.12
CA CYS A 369 7.27 -11.61 -15.44
C CYS A 369 8.32 -10.61 -15.90
N SER A 370 9.46 -10.53 -15.20
CA SER A 370 10.62 -9.78 -15.69
C SER A 370 11.39 -10.66 -16.68
N GLN A 371 11.47 -10.26 -17.95
CA GLN A 371 12.41 -10.85 -18.90
C GLN A 371 13.80 -10.24 -18.66
N GLY A 372 14.79 -11.06 -18.25
CA GLY A 372 16.20 -10.66 -18.16
C GLY A 372 16.93 -11.06 -16.86
N ASP A 373 18.24 -10.77 -16.82
CA ASP A 373 19.22 -11.14 -15.79
C ASP A 373 18.98 -10.53 -14.39
N THR A 374 17.94 -9.71 -14.23
CA THR A 374 17.44 -9.21 -12.93
C THR A 374 16.90 -10.31 -12.02
N ALA A 375 16.77 -11.54 -12.53
CA ALA A 375 16.28 -12.72 -11.81
C ALA A 375 17.08 -13.10 -10.54
N ARG A 376 18.30 -12.59 -10.34
CA ARG A 376 19.18 -13.03 -9.23
C ARG A 376 19.24 -12.11 -8.02
N ASN A 377 18.69 -10.89 -8.08
CA ASN A 377 18.74 -9.95 -6.95
C ASN A 377 17.34 -9.74 -6.36
N VAL A 378 17.09 -10.37 -5.21
CA VAL A 378 15.81 -10.33 -4.48
C VAL A 378 15.39 -8.90 -4.14
N VAL A 379 16.33 -8.03 -3.77
CA VAL A 379 16.06 -6.61 -3.44
C VAL A 379 15.61 -5.86 -4.69
N ALA A 380 16.26 -6.09 -5.83
CA ALA A 380 15.87 -5.46 -7.09
C ALA A 380 14.52 -5.97 -7.59
N SER A 381 14.24 -7.26 -7.41
CA SER A 381 12.96 -7.89 -7.79
C SER A 381 11.76 -7.40 -6.96
N HIS A 382 12.03 -6.92 -5.74
CA HIS A 382 11.02 -6.40 -4.80
C HIS A 382 10.90 -4.86 -4.85
N ASP A 383 11.61 -4.17 -5.74
CA ASP A 383 11.56 -2.71 -5.81
C ASP A 383 10.24 -2.21 -6.44
N LEU A 384 9.58 -1.24 -5.82
CA LEU A 384 8.32 -0.70 -6.31
C LEU A 384 8.44 -0.09 -7.72
N ASP A 385 9.57 0.55 -8.05
CA ASP A 385 9.77 1.11 -9.38
C ASP A 385 9.86 0.01 -10.43
N LEU A 386 10.41 -1.17 -10.09
CA LEU A 386 10.37 -2.33 -10.98
C LEU A 386 8.93 -2.79 -11.20
N TYR A 387 8.12 -2.92 -10.14
CA TYR A 387 6.71 -3.28 -10.26
C TYR A 387 5.96 -2.35 -11.22
N LEU A 388 6.14 -1.04 -11.07
CA LEU A 388 5.45 -0.05 -11.89
C LEU A 388 5.93 -0.04 -13.34
N LYS A 389 7.23 -0.27 -13.57
CA LYS A 389 7.78 -0.48 -14.93
C LYS A 389 7.18 -1.72 -15.59
N LEU A 390 7.09 -2.83 -14.86
CA LEU A 390 6.52 -4.07 -15.38
C LEU A 390 5.04 -3.93 -15.71
N VAL A 391 4.24 -3.29 -14.83
CA VAL A 391 2.82 -3.00 -15.11
C VAL A 391 2.70 -2.09 -16.34
N ALA A 392 3.48 -1.02 -16.42
CA ALA A 392 3.43 -0.09 -17.55
C ALA A 392 3.85 -0.75 -18.88
N ALA A 393 4.72 -1.77 -18.82
CA ALA A 393 5.21 -2.50 -19.99
C ALA A 393 4.27 -3.64 -20.45
N CYS A 394 3.27 -4.04 -19.64
CA CYS A 394 2.26 -4.99 -20.09
C CYS A 394 1.46 -4.37 -21.24
N THR A 395 1.59 -4.91 -22.46
CA THR A 395 0.80 -4.50 -23.62
C THR A 395 -0.47 -5.35 -23.75
N ASP A 396 -1.46 -4.80 -24.44
CA ASP A 396 -2.72 -5.47 -24.80
C ASP A 396 -2.52 -6.62 -25.80
#